data_AF-A0A953NCQ5-F1
#
_entry.id   AF-A0A953NCQ5-F1
#
_cell.length_a   1.000
_cell.length_b   1.000
_cell.length_c   1.000
_cell.angle_alpha   90.00
_cell.angle_beta   90.00
_cell.angle_gamma   90.00
#
_symmetry.space_group_name_H-M   'P 1'
#
loop_
_entity.id
_entity.type
_entity.pdbx_description
1 polymer ?
#
loop_
_entity_poly.entity_id
_entity_poly.type
_entity_poly.pdbx_seq_one_letter_code
_entity_poly.pdbx_strand_id
1 'polypeptide(L)'
;MDMQSRNQYLKELRTEYLKTKSKKIRGDLLNEAEKRTKLDRKYLVVKLRPKSNLDKNASERKRRKQYYDNSVKPALVRRWEIFDYPCGQRLVSLLDTETDKLRILGELKCSD
;
A
#
# COMPACT_ATOMS: atom_id res chain seq x y z
N MET A 1 16.90 7.32 10.85
CA MET A 1 15.61 7.57 11.53
C MET A 1 14.67 6.46 11.11
N ASP A 2 14.11 5.72 12.06
CA ASP A 2 13.12 4.67 11.77
C ASP A 2 11.78 5.29 11.28
N MET A 3 10.97 4.50 10.56
CA MET A 3 9.68 4.94 10.02
C MET A 3 8.74 5.43 11.12
N GLN A 4 8.73 4.78 12.29
CA GLN A 4 7.86 5.17 13.41
C GLN A 4 8.31 6.51 13.99
N SER A 5 9.60 6.66 14.31
CA SER A 5 10.17 7.90 14.86
C SER A 5 9.96 9.09 13.90
N ARG A 6 10.11 8.86 12.59
CA ARG A 6 9.86 9.89 11.57
C ARG A 6 8.40 10.34 11.56
N ASN A 7 7.45 9.39 11.65
CA ASN A 7 6.03 9.74 11.67
C ASN A 7 5.65 10.47 12.97
N GLN A 8 6.23 10.09 14.10
CA GLN A 8 6.04 10.80 15.37
C GLN A 8 6.50 12.26 15.29
N TYR A 9 7.73 12.49 14.83
CA TYR A 9 8.26 13.84 14.61
C TYR A 9 7.37 14.67 13.68
N LEU A 10 6.90 14.09 12.57
CA LEU A 10 6.03 14.80 11.63
C LEU A 10 4.65 15.12 12.20
N LYS A 11 4.13 14.30 13.14
CA LYS A 11 2.86 14.60 13.83
C LYS A 11 3.01 15.80 14.75
N GLU A 12 4.10 15.87 15.50
CA GLU A 12 4.41 17.00 16.40
C GLU A 12 4.60 18.29 15.58
N LEU A 13 5.48 18.27 14.57
CA LEU A 13 5.76 19.41 13.69
C LEU A 13 4.50 19.93 12.99
N ARG A 14 3.57 19.04 12.63
CA ARG A 14 2.32 19.43 11.95
C ARG A 14 1.48 20.39 12.79
N THR A 15 1.47 20.24 14.10
CA THR A 15 0.70 21.13 14.96
C THR A 15 1.19 22.58 14.85
N GLU A 16 2.51 22.79 14.88
CA GLU A 16 3.15 24.09 14.71
C GLU A 16 3.00 24.62 13.28
N TYR A 17 3.20 23.76 12.28
CA TYR A 17 3.04 24.11 10.87
C TYR A 17 1.63 24.60 10.52
N LEU A 18 0.60 24.00 11.15
CA LEU A 18 -0.81 24.40 10.93
C LEU A 18 -1.20 25.64 11.74
N LYS A 19 -0.65 25.85 12.94
CA LYS A 19 -0.89 27.06 13.75
C LYS A 19 -0.24 28.30 13.15
N THR A 20 0.89 28.14 12.48
CA THR A 20 1.66 29.25 11.92
C THR A 20 0.96 29.89 10.72
N LYS A 21 0.64 31.19 10.83
CA LYS A 21 0.06 31.99 9.73
C LYS A 21 1.12 32.56 8.77
N SER A 22 2.34 32.82 9.26
CA SER A 22 3.42 33.40 8.46
C SER A 22 4.03 32.41 7.47
N LYS A 23 4.15 32.82 6.19
CA LYS A 23 4.78 32.00 5.14
C LYS A 23 6.27 31.73 5.40
N LYS A 24 6.99 32.71 5.95
CA LYS A 24 8.44 32.59 6.23
C LYS A 24 8.71 31.49 7.25
N ILE A 25 8.03 31.56 8.40
CA ILE A 25 8.16 30.59 9.49
C ILE A 25 7.77 29.18 9.01
N ARG A 26 6.69 29.05 8.22
CA ARG A 26 6.34 27.75 7.60
C ARG A 26 7.42 27.23 6.66
N GLY A 27 8.09 28.14 5.94
CA GLY A 27 9.22 27.81 5.08
C GLY A 27 10.41 27.25 5.86
N ASP A 28 10.71 27.86 7.00
CA ASP A 28 11.79 27.45 7.90
C ASP A 28 11.50 26.10 8.56
N LEU A 29 10.27 25.86 9.02
CA LEU A 29 9.83 24.56 9.53
C LEU A 29 9.99 23.44 8.49
N LEU A 30 9.71 23.73 7.21
CA LEU A 30 9.91 22.78 6.13
C LEU A 30 11.39 22.51 5.86
N ASN A 31 12.25 23.54 5.92
CA ASN A 31 13.70 23.39 5.76
C ASN A 31 14.29 22.50 6.86
N GLU A 32 13.84 22.69 8.09
CA GLU A 32 14.25 21.86 9.21
C GLU A 32 13.78 20.41 9.07
N ALA A 33 12.52 20.21 8.68
CA ALA A 33 11.96 18.90 8.47
C ALA A 33 12.66 18.13 7.34
N GLU A 34 13.05 18.82 6.27
CA GLU A 34 13.83 18.28 5.16
C GLU A 34 15.20 17.79 5.66
N LYS A 35 15.92 18.61 6.44
CA LYS A 35 17.21 18.22 7.03
C LYS A 35 17.12 16.98 7.93
N ARG A 36 16.09 16.91 8.77
CA ARG A 36 15.91 15.80 9.74
C ARG A 36 15.40 14.51 9.10
N THR A 37 14.44 14.62 8.18
CA THR A 37 13.74 13.44 7.63
C THR A 37 14.26 13.00 6.27
N LYS A 38 15.08 13.82 5.60
CA LYS A 38 15.55 13.64 4.21
C LYS A 38 14.42 13.42 3.21
N LEU A 39 13.21 13.88 3.55
CA LEU A 39 12.05 13.86 2.67
C LEU A 39 12.04 15.11 1.82
N ASP A 40 11.68 14.95 0.55
CA ASP A 40 11.49 16.07 -0.36
C ASP A 40 10.42 17.05 0.17
N ARG A 41 10.65 18.34 -0.09
CA ARG A 41 9.80 19.43 0.36
C ARG A 41 8.35 19.30 -0.10
N LYS A 42 8.12 18.89 -1.35
CA LYS A 42 6.76 18.68 -1.89
C LYS A 42 6.06 17.55 -1.13
N TYR A 43 6.80 16.48 -0.81
CA TYR A 43 6.27 15.38 -0.01
C TYR A 43 5.93 15.81 1.43
N LEU A 44 6.78 16.62 2.07
CA LEU A 44 6.53 17.19 3.40
C LEU A 44 5.28 18.06 3.42
N VAL A 45 5.09 18.95 2.43
CA VAL A 45 3.88 19.77 2.32
C VAL A 45 2.64 18.89 2.23
N VAL A 46 2.66 17.82 1.43
CA VAL A 46 1.52 16.88 1.33
C VAL A 46 1.27 16.17 2.66
N LYS A 47 2.32 15.76 3.38
CA LYS A 47 2.19 15.10 4.68
C LYS A 47 1.69 16.02 5.78
N LEU A 48 2.08 17.29 5.82
CA LEU A 48 1.70 18.22 6.90
C LEU A 48 0.33 18.89 6.70
N ARG A 49 -0.33 18.66 5.55
CA ARG A 49 -1.69 19.16 5.30
C ARG A 49 -2.72 18.59 6.30
N PRO A 50 -3.82 19.31 6.57
CA PRO A 50 -4.94 18.76 7.31
C PRO A 50 -5.47 17.46 6.66
N LYS A 51 -5.87 16.49 7.49
CA LYS A 51 -6.41 15.18 7.07
C LYS A 51 -5.47 14.35 6.18
N SER A 52 -4.16 14.53 6.30
CA SER A 52 -3.19 13.72 5.57
C SER A 52 -3.17 12.27 6.06
N ASN A 53 -2.48 11.40 5.30
CA ASN A 53 -2.32 9.99 5.68
C ASN A 53 -1.43 9.78 6.93
N LEU A 54 -0.89 10.83 7.56
CA LEU A 54 -0.19 10.72 8.85
C LEU A 54 -1.12 10.32 9.99
N ASP A 55 -2.41 10.67 9.90
CA ASP A 55 -3.39 10.41 10.95
C ASP A 55 -4.11 9.07 10.74
N LYS A 56 -4.06 8.53 9.52
CA LYS A 56 -4.86 7.35 9.14
C LYS A 56 -4.21 6.08 9.65
N ASN A 57 -4.95 5.33 10.44
CA ASN A 57 -4.56 3.98 10.79
C ASN A 57 -4.71 3.07 9.57
N ALA A 58 -3.83 2.07 9.44
CA ALA A 58 -3.93 1.10 8.36
C ALA A 58 -5.26 0.33 8.40
N SER A 59 -5.82 0.13 9.60
CA SER A 59 -7.13 -0.49 9.85
C SER A 59 -8.31 0.32 9.33
N GLU A 60 -8.21 1.66 9.27
CA GLU A 60 -9.27 2.57 8.81
C GLU A 60 -9.30 2.69 7.27
N ARG A 61 -8.31 2.13 6.56
CA ARG A 61 -8.30 2.16 5.11
C ARG A 61 -9.39 1.25 4.57
N LYS A 62 -10.22 1.78 3.66
CA LYS A 62 -11.24 1.01 2.95
C LYS A 62 -10.57 -0.21 2.30
N ARG A 63 -10.96 -1.41 2.76
CA ARG A 63 -10.50 -2.66 2.17
C ARG A 63 -10.98 -2.73 0.72
N ARG A 64 -10.12 -3.25 -0.16
CA ARG A 64 -10.54 -3.57 -1.53
C ARG A 64 -11.65 -4.63 -1.46
N LYS A 65 -12.65 -4.52 -2.33
CA LYS A 65 -13.67 -5.55 -2.47
C LYS A 65 -12.99 -6.87 -2.82
N GLN A 66 -13.36 -7.94 -2.12
CA GLN A 66 -12.94 -9.29 -2.47
C GLN A 66 -14.04 -9.90 -3.33
N TYR A 67 -13.71 -10.26 -4.56
CA TYR A 67 -14.67 -10.85 -5.50
C TYR A 67 -14.68 -12.38 -5.41
N TYR A 68 -13.51 -12.98 -5.19
CA TYR A 68 -13.38 -14.42 -5.02
C TYR A 68 -13.64 -14.82 -3.58
N ASP A 69 -14.53 -15.78 -3.40
CA ASP A 69 -14.87 -16.38 -2.12
C ASP A 69 -13.99 -17.61 -1.84
N ASN A 70 -14.35 -18.38 -0.82
CA ASN A 70 -13.61 -19.58 -0.42
C ASN A 70 -13.82 -20.77 -1.37
N SER A 71 -14.70 -20.67 -2.37
CA SER A 71 -14.83 -21.70 -3.41
C SER A 71 -13.75 -21.56 -4.47
N VAL A 72 -13.38 -20.33 -4.83
CA VAL A 72 -12.40 -20.04 -5.90
C VAL A 72 -10.97 -19.91 -5.36
N LYS A 73 -10.80 -19.34 -4.16
CA LYS A 73 -9.46 -19.08 -3.58
C LYS A 73 -8.58 -20.33 -3.49
N PRO A 74 -9.05 -21.50 -3.01
CA PRO A 74 -8.20 -22.70 -2.92
C PRO A 74 -7.68 -23.17 -4.27
N ALA A 75 -8.52 -23.14 -5.31
CA ALA A 75 -8.14 -23.50 -6.67
C ALA A 75 -7.07 -22.55 -7.23
N LEU A 76 -7.20 -21.25 -6.99
CA LEU A 76 -6.20 -20.26 -7.38
C LEU A 76 -4.86 -20.44 -6.65
N VAL A 77 -4.89 -20.74 -5.34
CA VAL A 77 -3.67 -20.99 -4.56
C VAL A 77 -2.96 -22.25 -5.04
N ARG A 78 -3.69 -23.36 -5.21
CA ARG A 78 -3.12 -24.62 -5.69
C ARG A 78 -2.40 -24.45 -7.03
N ARG A 79 -3.02 -23.71 -7.94
CA ARG A 79 -2.44 -23.37 -9.24
C ARG A 79 -1.22 -22.46 -9.13
N TRP A 80 -1.28 -21.46 -8.25
CA TRP A 80 -0.15 -20.56 -7.98
C TRP A 80 1.07 -21.35 -7.49
N GLU A 81 0.87 -22.39 -6.67
CA GLU A 81 1.91 -23.33 -6.25
C GLU A 81 2.44 -24.18 -7.42
N ILE A 82 1.55 -24.73 -8.27
CA ILE A 82 1.94 -25.55 -9.44
C ILE A 82 2.87 -24.78 -10.39
N PHE A 83 2.65 -23.48 -10.56
CA PHE A 83 3.45 -22.63 -11.45
C PHE A 83 4.65 -21.94 -10.76
N ASP A 84 5.01 -22.38 -9.56
CA ASP A 84 6.14 -21.85 -8.78
C ASP A 84 5.97 -20.36 -8.43
N TYR A 85 4.82 -20.05 -7.82
CA TYR A 85 4.52 -18.74 -7.22
C TYR A 85 4.69 -17.53 -8.16
N PRO A 86 4.14 -17.56 -9.40
CA PRO A 86 4.33 -16.48 -10.35
C PRO A 86 3.71 -15.16 -9.87
N CYS A 87 4.19 -14.04 -10.42
CA CYS A 87 3.55 -12.75 -10.19
C CYS A 87 2.11 -12.76 -10.71
N GLY A 88 1.23 -11.92 -10.13
CA GLY A 88 -0.20 -11.92 -10.47
C GLY A 88 -0.47 -11.73 -11.96
N GLN A 89 0.31 -10.91 -12.66
CA GLN A 89 0.18 -10.72 -14.12
C GLN A 89 0.43 -12.01 -14.90
N ARG A 90 1.48 -12.75 -14.53
CA ARG A 90 1.82 -14.03 -15.16
C ARG A 90 0.79 -15.12 -14.82
N LEU A 91 0.24 -15.09 -13.60
CA LEU A 91 -0.83 -16.00 -13.21
C LEU A 91 -2.09 -15.81 -14.08
N VAL A 92 -2.44 -14.57 -14.44
CA VAL A 92 -3.59 -14.32 -15.35
C VAL A 92 -3.38 -15.01 -16.70
N SER A 93 -2.24 -14.80 -17.36
CA SER A 93 -1.98 -15.43 -18.66
C SER A 93 -2.03 -16.96 -18.58
N LEU A 94 -1.54 -17.54 -17.48
CA LEU A 94 -1.60 -18.98 -17.26
C LEU A 94 -3.03 -19.47 -17.05
N LEU A 95 -3.91 -18.67 -16.42
CA LEU A 95 -5.33 -19.00 -16.22
C LEU A 95 -6.06 -19.18 -17.55
N ASP A 96 -5.75 -18.35 -18.53
CA ASP A 96 -6.39 -18.46 -19.84
C ASP A 96 -5.93 -19.70 -20.61
N THR A 97 -4.66 -20.12 -20.50
CA THR A 97 -4.10 -21.16 -21.37
C THR A 97 -4.02 -22.55 -20.76
N GLU A 98 -3.85 -22.66 -19.43
CA GLU A 98 -3.52 -23.94 -18.79
C GLU A 98 -4.68 -24.54 -17.98
N THR A 99 -5.81 -23.85 -17.85
CA THR A 99 -6.88 -24.26 -16.90
C THR A 99 -7.50 -25.59 -17.29
N ASP A 100 -7.81 -25.76 -18.56
CA ASP A 100 -8.39 -27.02 -19.06
C ASP A 100 -7.40 -28.17 -18.98
N LYS A 101 -6.11 -27.93 -19.24
CA LYS A 101 -5.07 -28.96 -19.12
C LYS A 101 -4.95 -29.48 -17.69
N LEU A 102 -4.95 -28.58 -16.70
CA LEU A 102 -4.88 -28.97 -15.28
C LEU A 102 -6.15 -29.69 -14.81
N ARG A 103 -7.33 -29.36 -15.37
CA ARG A 103 -8.58 -30.11 -15.11
C ARG A 103 -8.50 -31.53 -15.66
N ILE A 104 -8.04 -31.69 -16.91
CA ILE A 104 -7.89 -33.00 -17.58
C ILE A 104 -6.90 -33.89 -16.81
N LEU A 105 -5.80 -33.32 -16.34
CA LEU A 105 -4.78 -34.05 -15.56
C LEU A 105 -5.23 -34.34 -14.12
N GLY A 106 -6.38 -33.81 -13.66
CA GLY A 106 -6.88 -34.00 -12.30
C GLY A 106 -6.15 -33.20 -11.22
N GLU A 107 -5.19 -32.35 -11.61
CA GLU A 107 -4.38 -31.51 -10.72
C GLU A 107 -5.16 -30.29 -10.18
N LEU A 108 -6.25 -29.92 -10.85
CA LEU A 108 -7.12 -28.81 -10.46
C LEU A 108 -8.59 -29.25 -10.45
N LYS A 109 -9.24 -29.12 -9.28
CA LYS A 109 -10.68 -29.33 -9.11
C LYS A 109 -11.37 -27.98 -9.02
N CYS A 110 -11.96 -27.53 -10.12
CA CYS A 110 -12.79 -26.32 -10.18
C CYS A 110 -13.98 -26.54 -11.10
N SER A 111 -15.09 -25.86 -10.85
CA SER A 111 -16.22 -25.78 -11.80
C SER A 111 -15.83 -24.93 -13.01
N ASP A 112 -16.70 -24.94 -14.03
CA ASP A 112 -16.70 -23.88 -15.05
C ASP A 112 -17.07 -22.52 -14.45
#